data_AF-A0A7V4ZEN5-F1
#
_entry.id   AF-A0A7V4ZEN5-F1
#
_cell.length_a   1.000
_cell.length_b   1.000
_cell.length_c   1.000
_cell.angle_alpha   90.00
_cell.angle_beta   90.00
_cell.angle_gamma   90.00
#
_symmetry.space_group_name_H-M   'P 1'
#
loop_
_entity.id
_entity.type
_entity.pdbx_description
1 polymer ?
#
loop_
_entity_poly.entity_id
_entity_poly.type
_entity_poly.pdbx_seq_one_letter_code
_entity_poly.pdbx_strand_id
1 'polypeptide(L)'
;MLKSRLAKGGMLASIALILILAAVFATPARAVPPPPSTFYGTVKVDGANVPDGTLITAWIDGVQYGQGTTRTYAGESWYGLLDVRGDDPDVPGKDGGQEGDIIVFRIGALEAEQTGVWHSGVAALLNLTATSGPTPTPTPTPTATFTPTPTITPTPTHTPTPTVTPT
;
A
#
# COMPACT_ATOMS: atom_id res chain seq x y z
N MET A 1 -57.12 62.79 16.72
CA MET A 1 -56.72 61.37 16.84
C MET A 1 -56.19 60.89 15.49
N LEU A 2 -54.88 61.00 15.23
CA LEU A 2 -54.27 60.76 13.92
C LEU A 2 -53.51 59.42 13.89
N LYS A 3 -54.13 58.46 13.19
CA LYS A 3 -53.61 57.27 12.47
C LYS A 3 -52.14 56.86 12.70
N SER A 4 -51.92 55.82 13.51
CA SER A 4 -50.64 55.08 13.64
C SER A 4 -50.63 53.76 12.84
N ARG A 5 -51.14 53.76 11.59
CA ARG A 5 -51.18 52.52 10.78
C ARG A 5 -50.01 52.31 9.82
N LEU A 6 -49.01 53.21 9.80
CA LEU A 6 -47.91 53.15 8.83
C LEU A 6 -46.68 52.31 9.25
N ALA A 7 -46.58 51.84 10.49
CA ALA A 7 -45.36 51.16 10.95
C ALA A 7 -45.29 49.65 10.62
N LYS A 8 -46.42 48.98 10.36
CA LYS A 8 -46.49 47.51 10.28
C LYS A 8 -46.21 46.93 8.88
N GLY A 9 -46.55 47.66 7.81
CA GLY A 9 -46.36 47.20 6.42
C GLY A 9 -44.90 47.25 5.96
N GLY A 10 -44.16 48.30 6.35
CA GLY A 10 -42.73 48.42 6.05
C GLY A 10 -41.89 47.37 6.78
N MET A 11 -42.22 47.07 8.04
CA MET A 11 -41.49 46.10 8.85
C MET A 11 -41.54 44.67 8.27
N LEU A 12 -42.69 44.23 7.75
CA LEU A 12 -42.82 42.90 7.13
C LEU A 12 -42.09 42.80 5.78
N ALA A 13 -42.13 43.86 4.96
CA ALA A 13 -41.39 43.89 3.69
C ALA A 13 -39.87 43.91 3.91
N SER A 14 -39.39 44.61 4.93
CA SER A 14 -37.97 44.64 5.31
C SER A 14 -37.48 43.29 5.82
N ILE A 15 -38.29 42.59 6.65
CA ILE A 15 -37.94 41.24 7.14
C ILE A 15 -37.89 40.24 5.97
N ALA A 16 -38.86 40.29 5.07
CA ALA A 16 -38.86 39.43 3.88
C ALA A 16 -37.63 39.69 2.99
N LEU A 17 -37.24 40.95 2.79
CA LEU A 17 -36.06 41.30 2.00
C LEU A 17 -34.75 40.86 2.67
N ILE A 18 -34.63 40.98 3.99
CA ILE A 18 -33.45 40.52 4.76
C ILE A 18 -33.31 38.99 4.69
N LEU A 19 -34.42 38.25 4.78
CA LEU A 19 -34.39 36.78 4.65
C LEU A 19 -34.04 36.33 3.22
N ILE A 20 -34.54 37.04 2.20
CA ILE A 20 -34.17 36.77 0.80
C ILE A 20 -32.69 37.08 0.56
N LEU A 21 -32.15 38.19 1.09
CA LEU A 21 -30.73 38.49 1.00
C LEU A 21 -29.87 37.45 1.73
N ALA A 22 -30.27 37.03 2.94
CA ALA A 22 -29.54 36.01 3.70
C ALA A 22 -29.49 34.65 2.98
N ALA A 23 -30.53 34.30 2.21
CA ALA A 23 -30.54 33.08 1.40
C ALA A 23 -29.63 33.14 0.17
N VAL A 24 -29.38 34.33 -0.39
CA VAL A 24 -28.52 34.52 -1.58
C VAL A 24 -27.02 34.45 -1.24
N PHE A 25 -26.65 34.66 0.03
CA PHE A 25 -25.25 34.56 0.50
C PHE A 25 -24.91 33.25 1.22
N ALA A 26 -25.83 32.28 1.27
CA ALA A 26 -25.54 30.96 1.82
C ALA A 26 -24.71 30.13 0.82
N THR A 27 -23.40 30.36 0.77
CA THR A 27 -22.49 29.43 0.09
C THR A 27 -22.44 28.13 0.89
N PRO A 28 -22.59 26.95 0.26
CA PRO A 28 -22.41 25.69 0.97
C PRO A 28 -20.98 25.64 1.53
N ALA A 29 -20.85 25.38 2.83
CA ALA A 29 -19.57 25.05 3.42
C ALA A 29 -19.11 23.71 2.84
N ARG A 30 -17.99 23.71 2.12
CA ARG A 30 -17.32 22.46 1.71
C ARG A 30 -16.53 21.95 2.91
N ALA A 31 -16.70 20.68 3.25
CA ALA A 31 -15.93 20.10 4.33
C ALA A 31 -14.55 19.72 3.78
N VAL A 32 -13.49 20.19 4.44
CA VAL A 32 -12.12 19.80 4.10
C VAL A 32 -11.87 18.40 4.67
N PRO A 33 -11.11 17.52 3.98
CA PRO A 33 -10.72 16.23 4.55
C PRO A 33 -10.12 16.39 5.94
N PRO A 34 -10.38 15.45 6.86
CA PRO A 34 -9.77 15.51 8.17
C PRO A 34 -8.25 15.33 8.06
N PRO A 35 -7.46 15.97 8.94
CA PRO A 35 -6.02 15.77 8.98
C PRO A 35 -5.65 14.28 9.07
N PRO A 36 -4.52 13.86 8.47
CA PRO A 36 -4.13 12.46 8.44
C PRO A 36 -3.85 11.91 9.84
N SER A 37 -3.88 10.58 9.94
CA SER A 37 -3.32 9.85 11.07
C SER A 37 -1.88 9.47 10.74
N THR A 38 -0.91 9.93 11.53
CA THR A 38 0.52 9.78 11.26
C THR A 38 1.14 8.70 12.14
N PHE A 39 1.99 7.85 11.56
CA PHE A 39 2.69 6.78 12.29
C PHE A 39 4.20 6.84 12.10
N TYR A 40 4.93 6.42 13.13
CA TYR A 40 6.39 6.31 13.13
C TYR A 40 6.87 5.29 14.16
N GLY A 41 8.06 4.72 13.98
CA GLY A 41 8.62 3.78 14.93
C GLY A 41 9.76 2.94 14.35
N THR A 42 10.19 1.94 15.10
CA THR A 42 11.18 0.97 14.63
C THR A 42 10.53 -0.09 13.72
N VAL A 43 11.35 -0.71 12.87
CA VAL A 43 10.91 -1.78 11.95
C VAL A 43 11.88 -2.95 12.02
N LYS A 44 11.37 -4.16 12.28
CA LYS A 44 12.16 -5.39 12.26
C LYS A 44 11.46 -6.51 11.49
N VAL A 45 12.24 -7.34 10.81
CA VAL A 45 11.76 -8.59 10.20
C VAL A 45 12.60 -9.72 10.76
N ASP A 46 11.93 -10.76 11.29
CA ASP A 46 12.58 -11.88 11.98
C ASP A 46 13.55 -11.43 13.11
N GLY A 47 13.21 -10.33 13.78
CA GLY A 47 14.03 -9.72 14.84
C GLY A 47 15.24 -8.91 14.35
N ALA A 48 15.50 -8.87 13.04
CA ALA A 48 16.59 -8.10 12.44
C ALA A 48 16.13 -6.75 11.88
N ASN A 49 17.05 -5.79 11.82
CA ASN A 49 16.85 -4.52 11.12
C ASN A 49 16.60 -4.77 9.62
N VAL A 50 15.73 -3.96 9.03
CA VAL A 50 15.47 -3.97 7.58
C VAL A 50 16.35 -2.94 6.84
N PRO A 51 16.68 -3.14 5.56
CA PRO A 51 17.44 -2.17 4.77
C PRO A 51 16.80 -0.78 4.73
N ASP A 52 17.61 0.26 4.59
CA ASP A 52 17.12 1.61 4.30
C ASP A 52 16.36 1.64 2.97
N GLY A 53 15.29 2.43 2.91
CA GLY A 53 14.41 2.48 1.74
C GLY A 53 13.39 1.35 1.67
N THR A 54 13.31 0.46 2.66
CA THR A 54 12.25 -0.55 2.74
C THR A 54 10.89 0.14 2.80
N LEU A 55 10.01 -0.19 1.86
CA LEU A 55 8.69 0.41 1.75
C LEU A 55 7.79 -0.05 2.90
N ILE A 56 7.20 0.90 3.61
CA ILE A 56 6.15 0.66 4.60
C ILE A 56 4.84 1.19 4.02
N THR A 57 3.80 0.37 4.00
CA THR A 57 2.48 0.77 3.47
C THR A 57 1.38 0.56 4.51
N ALA A 58 0.37 1.42 4.49
CA ALA A 58 -0.77 1.38 5.39
C ALA A 58 -2.07 1.21 4.59
N TRP A 59 -2.89 0.24 5.01
CA TRP A 59 -4.06 -0.23 4.30
C TRP A 59 -5.28 -0.21 5.21
N ILE A 60 -6.41 0.26 4.69
CA ILE A 60 -7.72 0.19 5.33
C ILE A 60 -8.66 -0.50 4.35
N ASP A 61 -9.35 -1.55 4.80
CA ASP A 61 -10.26 -2.35 3.96
C ASP A 61 -9.64 -2.83 2.63
N GLY A 62 -8.33 -3.11 2.63
CA GLY A 62 -7.60 -3.57 1.44
C GLY A 62 -7.21 -2.48 0.44
N VAL A 63 -7.46 -1.19 0.75
CA VAL A 63 -7.01 -0.05 -0.05
C VAL A 63 -5.86 0.67 0.66
N GLN A 64 -4.80 1.00 -0.09
CA GLN A 64 -3.65 1.70 0.46
C GLN A 64 -3.93 3.20 0.57
N TYR A 65 -3.73 3.76 1.77
CA TYR A 65 -3.96 5.18 2.06
C TYR A 65 -2.76 5.91 2.67
N GLY A 66 -1.68 5.19 2.94
CA GLY A 66 -0.43 5.78 3.41
C GLY A 66 0.78 4.95 2.99
N GLN A 67 1.93 5.62 2.89
CA GLN A 67 3.22 4.95 2.73
C GLN A 67 4.37 5.79 3.26
N GLY A 68 5.45 5.11 3.59
CA GLY A 68 6.74 5.70 3.96
C GLY A 68 7.86 4.73 3.65
N THR A 69 9.09 5.12 3.98
CA THR A 69 10.27 4.25 3.81
C THR A 69 11.13 4.26 5.07
N THR A 70 11.82 3.17 5.31
CA THR A 70 12.76 3.07 6.43
C THR A 70 14.05 3.85 6.21
N ARG A 71 14.69 4.26 7.31
CA ARG A 71 16.03 4.82 7.39
C ARG A 71 16.70 4.34 8.67
N THR A 72 18.02 4.20 8.67
CA THR A 72 18.76 3.82 9.87
C THR A 72 18.94 5.04 10.77
N TYR A 73 18.51 4.92 12.03
CA TYR A 73 18.72 5.93 13.07
C TYR A 73 19.17 5.24 14.36
N ALA A 74 20.27 5.74 14.94
CA ALA A 74 20.89 5.17 16.15
C ALA A 74 21.15 3.64 16.09
N GLY A 75 21.43 3.10 14.90
CA GLY A 75 21.71 1.68 14.69
C GLY A 75 20.47 0.78 14.55
N GLU A 76 19.27 1.36 14.54
CA GLU A 76 18.02 0.64 14.28
C GLU A 76 17.34 1.16 13.00
N SER A 77 16.55 0.31 12.36
CA SER A 77 15.71 0.72 11.23
C SER A 77 14.46 1.42 11.74
N TRP A 78 14.24 2.66 11.29
CA TRP A 78 13.10 3.48 11.65
C TRP A 78 12.29 3.85 10.42
N TYR A 79 10.96 3.86 10.53
CA TYR A 79 10.07 4.56 9.60
C TYR A 79 9.49 5.78 10.30
N GLY A 80 9.23 6.85 9.55
CA GLY A 80 8.71 8.09 10.11
C GLY A 80 7.84 8.84 9.13
N LEU A 81 6.93 9.65 9.69
CA LEU A 81 5.99 10.51 8.96
C LEU A 81 5.15 9.73 7.94
N LEU A 82 4.71 8.51 8.30
CA LEU A 82 3.76 7.77 7.47
C LEU A 82 2.37 8.33 7.73
N ASP A 83 1.92 9.22 6.86
CA ASP A 83 0.57 9.78 6.90
C ASP A 83 -0.43 8.84 6.22
N VAL A 84 -1.48 8.48 6.95
CA VAL A 84 -2.64 7.76 6.43
C VAL A 84 -3.75 8.78 6.23
N ARG A 85 -4.08 9.07 4.97
CA ARG A 85 -5.03 10.14 4.63
C ARG A 85 -6.42 9.89 5.21
N GLY A 86 -7.11 10.97 5.58
CA GLY A 86 -8.50 10.94 5.99
C GLY A 86 -9.46 10.93 4.79
N ASP A 87 -10.68 10.45 5.04
CA ASP A 87 -11.77 10.40 4.07
C ASP A 87 -12.29 11.81 3.71
N ASP A 88 -12.33 12.13 2.42
CA ASP A 88 -12.84 13.40 1.90
C ASP A 88 -14.38 13.35 1.80
N PRO A 89 -15.13 14.11 2.61
CA PRO A 89 -16.59 14.11 2.55
C PRO A 89 -17.17 14.64 1.23
N ASP A 90 -16.38 15.32 0.40
CA ASP A 90 -16.79 15.79 -0.93
C ASP A 90 -16.62 14.70 -2.02
N VAL A 91 -15.94 13.59 -1.72
CA VAL A 91 -15.72 12.48 -2.65
C VAL A 91 -16.71 11.34 -2.38
N PRO A 92 -17.53 10.92 -3.37
CA PRO A 92 -18.41 9.78 -3.19
C PRO A 92 -17.63 8.48 -2.95
N GLY A 93 -18.03 7.73 -1.92
CA GLY A 93 -17.37 6.49 -1.51
C GLY A 93 -16.38 6.73 -0.37
N LYS A 94 -15.63 5.69 -0.01
CA LYS A 94 -14.54 5.80 0.96
C LYS A 94 -13.25 6.03 0.20
N ASP A 95 -12.61 7.16 0.41
CA ASP A 95 -11.32 7.50 -0.17
C ASP A 95 -10.26 7.77 0.90
N GLY A 96 -10.54 7.60 2.18
CA GLY A 96 -9.52 7.62 3.22
C GLY A 96 -9.96 6.93 4.51
N GLY A 97 -9.19 7.17 5.56
CA GLY A 97 -9.52 6.71 6.90
C GLY A 97 -10.62 7.55 7.56
N GLN A 98 -11.47 6.87 8.30
CA GLN A 98 -12.46 7.42 9.20
C GLN A 98 -12.11 7.04 10.64
N GLU A 99 -12.63 7.79 11.60
CA GLU A 99 -12.36 7.59 13.02
C GLU A 99 -12.65 6.14 13.44
N GLY A 100 -11.64 5.46 13.98
CA GLY A 100 -11.75 4.09 14.47
C GLY A 100 -11.44 2.99 13.43
N ASP A 101 -11.18 3.34 12.17
CA ASP A 101 -10.78 2.36 11.16
C ASP A 101 -9.50 1.62 11.57
N ILE A 102 -9.44 0.32 11.28
CA ILE A 102 -8.23 -0.48 11.51
C ILE A 102 -7.28 -0.30 10.34
N ILE A 103 -6.04 0.05 10.67
CA ILE A 103 -4.94 0.21 9.72
C ILE A 103 -4.05 -1.03 9.80
N VAL A 104 -3.93 -1.73 8.67
CA VAL A 104 -2.98 -2.83 8.49
C VAL A 104 -1.70 -2.28 7.86
N PHE A 105 -0.56 -2.57 8.48
CA PHE A 105 0.74 -2.16 7.97
C PHE A 105 1.43 -3.31 7.23
N ARG A 106 2.23 -2.98 6.21
CA ARG A 106 3.12 -3.94 5.54
C ARG A 106 4.55 -3.43 5.48
N ILE A 107 5.49 -4.33 5.70
CA ILE A 107 6.94 -4.14 5.55
C ILE A 107 7.35 -4.81 4.24
N GLY A 108 7.47 -4.04 3.16
CA GLY A 108 7.57 -4.57 1.81
C GLY A 108 6.35 -5.43 1.47
N ALA A 109 6.58 -6.71 1.20
CA ALA A 109 5.51 -7.68 0.91
C ALA A 109 4.93 -8.37 2.17
N LEU A 110 5.57 -8.20 3.33
CA LEU A 110 5.17 -8.87 4.56
C LEU A 110 4.14 -8.02 5.31
N GLU A 111 3.08 -8.65 5.77
CA GLU A 111 2.15 -8.01 6.71
C GLU A 111 2.80 -7.88 8.08
N ALA A 112 2.68 -6.70 8.70
CA ALA A 112 3.18 -6.47 10.04
C ALA A 112 2.25 -7.13 11.07
N GLU A 113 2.81 -7.53 12.21
CA GLU A 113 2.07 -8.13 13.32
C GLU A 113 1.23 -7.10 14.08
N GLN A 114 1.57 -5.81 13.96
CA GLN A 114 0.86 -4.70 14.58
C GLN A 114 -0.10 -4.03 13.60
N THR A 115 -1.25 -3.62 14.15
CA THR A 115 -2.22 -2.75 13.50
C THR A 115 -2.28 -1.40 14.19
N GLY A 116 -2.77 -0.39 13.49
CA GLY A 116 -3.10 0.92 14.03
C GLY A 116 -4.61 1.16 14.03
N VAL A 117 -5.03 2.24 14.70
CA VAL A 117 -6.39 2.76 14.60
C VAL A 117 -6.30 4.16 14.01
N TRP A 118 -7.11 4.45 13.01
CA TRP A 118 -7.13 5.76 12.38
C TRP A 118 -7.79 6.79 13.31
N HIS A 119 -7.03 7.83 13.63
CA HIS A 119 -7.46 8.99 14.40
C HIS A 119 -7.03 10.27 13.71
N SER A 120 -7.98 11.18 13.52
CA SER A 120 -7.73 12.45 12.83
C SER A 120 -6.70 13.31 13.55
N GLY A 121 -5.64 13.72 12.83
CA GLY A 121 -4.63 14.67 13.32
C GLY A 121 -3.74 14.16 14.45
N VAL A 122 -3.68 12.84 14.66
CA VAL A 122 -2.84 12.22 15.68
C VAL A 122 -1.55 11.69 15.05
N ALA A 123 -0.42 11.87 15.74
CA ALA A 123 0.82 11.15 15.46
C ALA A 123 1.06 10.10 16.54
N ALA A 124 1.22 8.84 16.14
CA ALA A 124 1.39 7.70 17.05
C ALA A 124 2.71 6.97 16.82
N LEU A 125 3.41 6.65 17.91
CA LEU A 125 4.53 5.73 17.89
C LEU A 125 4.00 4.29 17.78
N LEU A 126 4.40 3.58 16.74
CA LEU A 126 4.06 2.19 16.51
C LEU A 126 5.30 1.47 15.97
N ASN A 127 5.81 0.49 16.72
CA ASN A 127 6.92 -0.33 16.24
C ASN A 127 6.36 -1.51 15.45
N LEU A 128 6.92 -1.75 14.26
CA LEU A 128 6.46 -2.79 13.35
C LEU A 128 7.40 -4.00 13.35
N THR A 129 6.83 -5.18 13.46
CA THR A 129 7.50 -6.47 13.27
C THR A 129 6.79 -7.30 12.22
N ALA A 130 7.53 -8.11 11.48
CA ALA A 130 6.95 -9.17 10.65
C ALA A 130 7.84 -10.42 10.66
N THR A 131 7.24 -11.54 10.29
CA THR A 131 7.92 -12.83 10.15
C THR A 131 7.91 -13.27 8.69
N SER A 132 9.06 -13.62 8.10
CA SER A 132 9.18 -13.93 6.66
C SER A 132 8.67 -15.33 6.26
N GLY A 133 8.27 -16.16 7.22
CA GLY A 133 7.80 -17.52 7.00
C GLY A 133 8.95 -18.49 6.63
N PRO A 134 8.69 -19.79 6.49
CA PRO A 134 9.71 -20.74 6.08
C PRO A 134 10.13 -20.48 4.62
N THR A 135 11.43 -20.22 4.40
CA THR A 135 11.99 -20.22 3.04
C THR A 135 11.72 -21.57 2.39
N PRO A 136 11.09 -21.64 1.20
CA PRO A 136 10.90 -22.91 0.53
C PRO A 136 12.27 -23.53 0.24
N THR A 137 12.51 -24.76 0.73
CA THR A 137 13.70 -25.52 0.37
C THR A 137 13.73 -25.65 -1.15
N PRO A 138 14.81 -25.24 -1.85
CA PRO A 138 14.88 -25.40 -3.29
C PRO A 138 14.67 -26.87 -3.62
N THR A 139 13.66 -27.16 -4.43
CA THR A 139 13.50 -28.51 -4.98
C THR A 139 14.75 -28.78 -5.83
N PRO A 140 15.49 -29.89 -5.62
CA PRO A 140 16.66 -30.17 -6.44
C PRO A 140 16.23 -30.22 -7.91
N THR A 141 16.84 -29.37 -8.73
CA THR A 141 16.65 -29.42 -10.19
C THR A 141 17.09 -30.81 -10.66
N PRO A 142 16.27 -31.55 -11.43
CA PRO A 142 16.68 -32.84 -11.94
C PRO A 142 17.95 -32.69 -12.77
N THR A 143 19.03 -33.35 -12.36
CA THR A 143 20.29 -33.42 -13.11
C THR A 143 20.01 -34.08 -14.45
N ALA A 144 20.37 -33.42 -15.55
CA ALA A 144 20.24 -34.00 -16.89
C ALA A 144 20.96 -35.37 -16.92
N THR A 145 20.22 -36.43 -17.23
CA THR A 145 20.78 -37.78 -17.40
C THR A 145 21.46 -37.82 -18.76
N PHE A 146 22.78 -38.03 -18.79
CA PHE A 146 23.51 -38.22 -20.04
C PHE A 146 22.92 -39.41 -20.80
N THR A 147 22.41 -39.18 -22.01
CA THR A 147 22.02 -40.25 -22.93
C THR A 147 23.29 -40.92 -23.45
N PRO A 148 23.43 -42.26 -23.37
CA PRO A 148 24.62 -42.93 -23.90
C PRO A 148 24.73 -42.72 -25.41
N THR A 149 25.92 -42.33 -25.87
CA THR A 149 26.26 -42.20 -27.29
C THR A 149 26.09 -43.55 -28.00
N PRO A 150 25.45 -43.64 -29.17
CA PRO A 150 25.33 -44.89 -29.91
C PRO A 150 26.71 -45.41 -30.33
N THR A 151 27.02 -46.66 -29.98
CA THR A 151 28.23 -47.36 -30.42
C THR A 151 28.15 -47.65 -31.91
N ILE A 152 29.06 -47.06 -32.70
CA ILE A 152 29.21 -47.40 -34.12
C ILE A 152 29.72 -48.85 -34.26
N THR A 153 28.98 -49.69 -34.99
CA THR A 153 29.39 -51.06 -35.32
C THR A 153 30.48 -51.02 -36.41
N PRO A 154 31.63 -51.69 -36.23
CA PRO A 154 32.69 -51.69 -37.24
C PRO A 154 32.23 -52.42 -38.52
N THR A 155 32.52 -51.82 -39.68
CA THR A 155 32.27 -52.38 -41.01
C THR A 155 33.14 -53.63 -41.24
N PRO A 156 32.61 -54.72 -41.85
CA PRO A 156 33.40 -55.92 -42.10
C PRO A 156 34.53 -55.65 -43.10
N THR A 157 35.74 -56.08 -42.75
CA THR A 157 36.94 -56.00 -43.59
C THR A 157 36.83 -56.96 -44.77
N HIS A 158 36.94 -56.45 -46.00
CA HIS A 158 37.04 -57.28 -47.20
C HIS A 158 38.39 -58.00 -47.24
N THR A 159 38.36 -59.33 -47.32
CA THR A 159 39.56 -60.18 -47.49
C THR A 159 40.09 -60.08 -48.91
N PRO A 160 41.39 -59.79 -49.13
CA PRO A 160 41.95 -59.78 -50.48
C PRO A 160 42.00 -61.20 -51.08
N THR A 161 41.62 -61.31 -52.35
CA THR A 161 41.66 -62.54 -53.15
C THR A 161 43.10 -62.97 -53.44
N PRO A 162 43.47 -64.26 -53.30
CA PRO A 162 44.83 -64.72 -53.61
C PRO A 162 45.10 -64.69 -55.12
N THR A 163 46.23 -64.10 -55.49
CA THR A 163 46.75 -64.07 -56.87
C THR A 163 47.33 -65.44 -57.24
N VAL A 164 46.82 -66.03 -58.32
CA VAL A 164 47.36 -67.28 -58.88
C VAL A 164 48.49 -66.93 -59.85
N THR A 165 49.66 -67.57 -59.71
CA THR A 165 50.82 -67.39 -60.60
C THR A 165 50.80 -68.48 -61.68
N PRO A 166 50.81 -68.15 -62.99
CA PRO A 166 50.94 -69.13 -64.05
C PRO A 166 52.40 -69.56 -64.29
N THR A 167 52.56 -70.82 -64.71
CA THR A 167 53.83 -71.54 -64.96
C THR A 167 54.50 -71.14 -66.27
#